data_AF-A0A3A2ZWF9-F1
#
_entry.id   AF-A0A3A2ZWF9-F1
#
_cell.length_a   1.000
_cell.length_b   1.000
_cell.length_c   1.000
_cell.angle_alpha   90.00
_cell.angle_beta   90.00
_cell.angle_gamma   90.00
#
_symmetry.space_group_name_H-M   'P 1'
#
loop_
_entity.id
_entity.type
_entity.pdbx_description
1 polymer ?
#
loop_
_entity_poly.entity_id
_entity_poly.type
_entity_poly.pdbx_seq_one_letter_code
_entity_poly.pdbx_strand_id
1 'polypeptide(L)'
;MSLDVPSTASPIPKPANTNLFPEHTIDHEQWKHRPPYQIQSDDEFGPVKWRGKCQCGQVTYNLNREKPLNAKYCHCRGCQVMHGMILILVDRKDATR
;
A
#
# COMPACT_ATOMS: atom_id res chain seq x y z
N MET A 1 12.03 38.36 -37.41
CA MET A 1 12.73 39.03 -36.29
C MET A 1 12.54 38.14 -35.08
N SER A 2 13.62 37.51 -34.63
CA SER A 2 13.60 36.50 -33.56
C SER A 2 13.45 37.14 -32.19
N LEU A 3 12.54 36.53 -31.42
CA LEU A 3 12.41 36.34 -29.97
C LEU A 3 13.39 37.07 -29.05
N ASP A 4 12.86 37.61 -27.94
CA ASP A 4 13.46 37.46 -26.60
C ASP A 4 12.40 37.71 -25.49
N VAL A 5 12.05 36.66 -24.73
CA VAL A 5 11.42 36.77 -23.40
C VAL A 5 12.41 36.16 -22.40
N PRO A 6 12.89 36.89 -21.39
CA PRO A 6 13.92 36.37 -20.49
C PRO A 6 13.28 35.46 -19.43
N SER A 7 13.41 34.15 -19.61
CA SER A 7 13.07 33.15 -18.60
C SER A 7 14.25 32.95 -17.65
N THR A 8 14.31 33.77 -16.60
CA THR A 8 15.19 33.53 -15.44
C THR A 8 14.65 32.38 -14.61
N ALA A 9 14.89 31.15 -15.04
CA ALA A 9 14.73 29.96 -14.21
C ALA A 9 16.06 29.62 -13.54
N SER A 10 16.17 29.92 -12.24
CA SER A 10 17.28 29.47 -11.40
C SER A 10 17.40 27.93 -11.44
N PRO A 11 18.61 27.35 -11.48
CA PRO A 11 18.76 25.89 -11.58
C PRO A 11 18.14 25.18 -10.38
N ILE A 12 17.27 24.19 -10.68
CA ILE A 12 16.69 23.29 -9.68
C ILE A 12 17.84 22.59 -8.93
N PRO A 13 17.81 22.52 -7.58
CA PRO A 13 18.83 21.83 -6.82
C PRO A 13 18.95 20.37 -7.24
N LYS A 14 20.18 19.86 -7.34
CA LYS A 14 20.41 18.44 -7.65
C LYS A 14 19.73 17.56 -6.58
N PRO A 15 19.01 16.49 -6.96
CA PRO A 15 18.37 15.62 -5.99
C PRO A 15 19.42 14.97 -5.08
N ALA A 16 19.00 14.63 -3.86
CA ALA A 16 19.82 13.99 -2.85
C ALA A 16 20.55 12.74 -3.40
N ASN A 17 21.75 12.48 -2.89
CA ASN A 17 22.67 11.44 -3.37
C ASN A 17 22.15 9.98 -3.26
N THR A 18 20.92 9.79 -2.78
CA THR A 18 20.26 8.48 -2.66
C THR A 18 19.89 7.87 -4.02
N ASN A 19 19.96 8.66 -5.09
CA ASN A 19 19.59 8.23 -6.45
C ASN A 19 20.81 7.97 -7.36
N LEU A 20 22.00 7.75 -6.81
CA LEU A 20 23.24 7.60 -7.60
C LEU A 20 23.52 6.19 -8.14
N PHE A 21 22.63 5.21 -7.94
CA PHE A 21 22.85 3.89 -8.50
C PHE A 21 22.27 3.83 -9.91
N PRO A 22 23.09 3.50 -10.94
CA PRO A 22 22.58 3.12 -12.24
C PRO A 22 21.52 2.06 -12.02
N GLU A 23 20.40 2.18 -12.71
CA GLU A 23 19.28 1.25 -12.74
C GLU A 23 19.75 -0.09 -13.35
N HIS A 24 20.66 -0.76 -12.66
CA HIS A 24 21.20 -2.07 -12.97
C HIS A 24 20.09 -3.04 -12.64
N THR A 25 19.19 -3.28 -13.60
CA THR A 25 18.17 -4.33 -13.68
C THR A 25 18.12 -5.21 -12.44
N ILE A 26 17.66 -4.63 -11.33
CA ILE A 26 17.42 -5.38 -10.12
C ILE A 26 16.15 -6.10 -10.47
N ASP A 27 16.29 -7.41 -10.68
CA ASP A 27 15.25 -8.41 -10.79
C ASP A 27 13.91 -7.84 -10.30
N HIS A 28 12.96 -7.65 -11.23
CA HIS A 28 11.75 -6.83 -11.11
C HIS A 28 10.84 -7.19 -9.91
N GLU A 29 11.20 -8.22 -9.15
CA GLU A 29 10.48 -8.77 -8.02
C GLU A 29 11.18 -8.62 -6.67
N GLN A 30 12.40 -8.07 -6.59
CA GLN A 30 13.14 -7.98 -5.32
C GLN A 30 12.37 -7.17 -4.23
N TRP A 31 11.50 -6.25 -4.64
CA TRP A 31 10.62 -5.51 -3.74
C TRP A 31 9.63 -6.41 -2.97
N LYS A 32 9.22 -7.56 -3.53
CA LYS A 32 8.32 -8.52 -2.87
C LYS A 32 8.96 -9.23 -1.68
N HIS A 33 10.29 -9.23 -1.60
CA HIS A 33 11.03 -9.92 -0.54
C HIS A 33 11.46 -8.98 0.60
N ARG A 34 11.11 -7.69 0.53
CA ARG A 34 11.45 -6.69 1.54
C ARG A 34 10.18 -6.18 2.26
N PRO A 35 10.25 -5.87 3.57
CA PRO A 35 9.15 -5.18 4.24
C PRO A 35 8.76 -3.89 3.50
N PRO A 36 7.47 -3.55 3.38
CA PRO A 36 6.30 -4.20 3.98
C PRO A 36 5.65 -5.30 3.13
N TYR A 37 6.20 -5.63 1.95
CA TYR A 37 5.58 -6.54 0.98
C TYR A 37 6.02 -8.00 1.11
N GLN A 38 7.02 -8.26 1.95
CA GLN A 38 7.46 -9.60 2.28
C GLN A 38 6.29 -10.46 2.77
N ILE A 39 5.97 -11.50 2.01
CA ILE A 39 4.97 -12.50 2.38
C ILE A 39 5.55 -13.34 3.51
N GLN A 40 4.85 -13.37 4.64
CA GLN A 40 5.19 -14.19 5.80
C GLN A 40 4.50 -15.54 5.70
N SER A 41 5.15 -16.61 6.15
CA SER A 41 4.50 -17.91 6.34
C SER A 41 3.47 -17.85 7.47
N ASP A 42 2.53 -18.81 7.51
CA ASP A 42 1.51 -18.88 8.57
C ASP A 42 2.12 -19.03 9.98
N ASP A 43 3.25 -19.77 10.08
CA ASP A 43 3.98 -19.95 11.35
C ASP A 43 4.62 -18.63 11.83
N GLU A 44 5.21 -17.86 10.92
CA GLU A 44 5.79 -16.54 11.22
C GLU A 44 4.72 -15.48 11.50
N PHE A 45 3.57 -15.57 10.83
CA PHE A 45 2.44 -14.65 11.02
C PHE A 45 1.79 -14.85 12.40
N GLY A 46 1.74 -16.09 12.88
CA GLY A 46 1.16 -16.43 14.17
C GLY A 46 -0.37 -16.42 14.18
N PRO A 47 -1.00 -16.40 15.37
CA PRO A 47 -2.45 -16.57 15.49
C PRO A 47 -3.23 -15.38 14.91
N VAL A 48 -4.05 -15.66 13.91
CA VAL A 48 -5.00 -14.68 13.34
C VAL A 48 -6.03 -14.27 14.39
N LYS A 49 -6.07 -12.97 14.73
CA LYS A 49 -7.04 -12.35 15.64
C LYS A 49 -8.24 -11.76 14.92
N TRP A 50 -8.02 -11.26 13.70
CA TRP A 50 -9.07 -10.64 12.90
C TRP A 50 -9.01 -11.10 11.45
N ARG A 51 -10.18 -11.21 10.82
CA ARG A 51 -10.31 -11.45 9.39
C ARG A 51 -11.04 -10.28 8.76
N GLY A 52 -10.40 -9.66 7.77
CA GLY A 52 -10.91 -8.48 7.08
C GLY A 52 -11.25 -8.78 5.63
N LYS A 53 -12.28 -8.12 5.09
CA LYS A 53 -12.55 -8.08 3.64
C LYS A 53 -13.12 -6.76 3.18
N CYS A 54 -12.79 -6.34 1.95
CA CYS A 54 -13.52 -5.24 1.31
C CYS A 54 -15.00 -5.60 1.18
N GLN A 55 -15.86 -4.58 1.05
CA GLN A 55 -17.26 -4.77 0.70
C GLN A 55 -17.44 -5.63 -0.58
N CYS A 56 -16.52 -5.49 -1.51
CA CYS A 56 -16.48 -6.25 -2.76
C CYS A 56 -16.09 -7.73 -2.62
N GLY A 57 -15.58 -8.17 -1.47
CA GLY A 57 -14.98 -9.49 -1.26
C GLY A 57 -13.66 -9.78 -1.98
N GLN A 58 -13.25 -8.99 -2.99
CA GLN A 58 -12.04 -9.25 -3.78
C GLN A 58 -10.72 -9.10 -3.00
N VAL A 59 -10.74 -8.30 -1.94
CA VAL A 59 -9.58 -8.11 -1.05
C VAL A 59 -9.93 -8.72 0.29
N THR A 60 -9.11 -9.66 0.73
CA THR A 60 -9.20 -10.29 2.06
C THR A 60 -7.86 -10.20 2.75
N TYR A 61 -7.85 -10.07 4.08
CA TYR A 61 -6.62 -10.04 4.87
C TYR A 61 -6.84 -10.57 6.28
N ASN A 62 -5.75 -10.95 6.93
CA ASN A 62 -5.72 -11.37 8.32
C ASN A 62 -4.95 -10.34 9.14
N LEU A 63 -5.30 -10.16 10.41
CA LEU A 63 -4.52 -9.40 11.39
C LEU A 63 -4.22 -10.29 12.60
N ASN A 64 -2.96 -10.32 13.03
CA ASN A 64 -2.53 -11.04 14.24
C ASN A 64 -2.51 -10.16 15.50
N ARG A 65 -2.79 -8.85 15.37
CA ARG A 65 -2.78 -7.92 16.49
C ARG A 65 -4.09 -7.92 17.25
N GLU A 66 -4.02 -7.68 18.55
CA GLU A 66 -5.19 -7.62 19.42
C GLU A 66 -6.15 -6.47 19.07
N LYS A 67 -5.62 -5.28 18.77
CA LYS A 67 -6.42 -4.11 18.34
C LYS A 67 -6.03 -3.70 16.91
N PRO A 68 -7.00 -3.52 15.99
CA PRO A 68 -6.71 -2.97 14.67
C PRO A 68 -6.10 -1.58 14.78
N LEU A 69 -5.06 -1.29 14.00
CA LEU A 69 -4.39 0.02 14.06
C LEU A 69 -5.23 1.14 13.43
N ASN A 70 -5.79 0.88 12.26
CA ASN A 70 -6.53 1.86 11.48
C ASN A 70 -7.43 1.15 10.45
N ALA A 71 -8.54 1.77 10.09
CA ALA A 71 -9.32 1.39 8.93
C ALA A 71 -8.69 1.99 7.66
N LYS A 72 -8.65 1.20 6.58
CA LYS A 72 -8.23 1.67 5.26
C LYS A 72 -9.41 1.59 4.30
N TYR A 73 -9.28 2.21 3.13
CA TYR A 73 -10.32 2.19 2.10
C TYR A 73 -9.87 1.34 0.93
N CYS A 74 -10.74 0.44 0.47
CA CYS A 74 -10.48 -0.31 -0.75
C CYS A 74 -10.68 0.61 -1.96
N HIS A 75 -9.70 0.65 -2.86
CA HIS A 75 -9.67 1.51 -4.05
C HIS A 75 -10.02 0.76 -5.35
N CYS A 76 -10.54 -0.46 -5.27
CA CYS A 76 -10.97 -1.18 -6.47
C CYS A 76 -12.19 -0.48 -7.10
N ARG A 77 -12.38 -0.65 -8.41
CA ARG A 77 -13.47 -0.01 -9.15
C ARG A 77 -14.85 -0.30 -8.54
N GLY A 78 -15.09 -1.53 -8.06
CA GLY A 78 -16.34 -1.89 -7.40
C GLY A 78 -16.59 -1.08 -6.12
N CYS A 79 -15.58 -0.96 -5.25
CA CYS A 79 -15.69 -0.18 -4.02
C CYS A 79 -15.78 1.33 -4.26
N GLN A 80 -15.11 1.84 -5.30
CA GLN A 80 -15.19 3.25 -5.69
C GLN A 80 -16.56 3.66 -6.25
N VAL A 81 -17.33 2.75 -6.85
CA VAL A 81 -18.66 3.08 -7.38
C VAL A 81 -19.73 3.05 -6.29
N MET A 82 -19.57 2.20 -5.28
CA MET A 82 -20.53 2.01 -4.17
C MET A 82 -20.46 3.12 -3.10
N HIS A 83 -20.14 4.37 -3.46
CA HIS A 83 -19.96 5.52 -2.55
C HIS A 83 -21.17 5.81 -1.63
N GLY A 84 -21.31 5.01 -0.56
CA GLY A 84 -22.37 5.13 0.44
C GLY A 84 -22.18 4.22 1.65
N MET A 85 -21.41 3.12 1.53
CA MET A 85 -20.94 2.36 2.70
C MET A 85 -19.47 1.98 2.54
N ILE A 86 -18.63 2.81 3.15
CA ILE A 86 -17.17 2.73 3.19
C ILE A 86 -16.77 1.94 4.45
N LEU A 87 -16.98 0.63 4.45
CA LEU A 87 -16.55 -0.22 5.55
C LEU A 87 -15.72 -1.38 5.02
N ILE A 88 -14.50 -1.50 5.55
CA ILE A 88 -13.87 -2.81 5.59
C ILE A 88 -14.55 -3.58 6.72
N LEU A 89 -15.13 -4.72 6.39
CA LEU A 89 -15.66 -5.65 7.37
C LEU A 89 -14.47 -6.34 8.03
N VAL A 90 -14.33 -6.21 9.34
CA VAL A 90 -13.28 -6.84 10.13
C VAL A 90 -13.94 -7.61 11.26
N ASP A 91 -13.91 -8.93 11.16
CA ASP A 91 -14.48 -9.84 12.15
C ASP A 91 -13.39 -10.29 13.12
N ARG A 92 -13.66 -10.20 14.42
CA ARG A 92 -12.78 -10.75 15.44
C ARG A 92 -12.96 -12.28 15.45
N LYS A 93 -11.88 -13.02 15.24
CA LYS A 93 -11.92 -14.49 15.16
C LYS A 93 -12.44 -15.14 16.45
N ASP A 94 -12.12 -14.52 17.59
CA ASP A 94 -12.52 -15.01 18.91
C ASP A 94 -13.91 -14.48 19.34
N ALA A 95 -14.54 -13.58 18.57
CA ALA A 95 -15.90 -13.12 18.82
C ALA A 95 -16.88 -14.04 18.10
N THR A 96 -16.99 -15.27 18.59
CA THR A 96 -18.17 -16.08 18.25
C THR A 96 -19.33 -15.59 19.12
N ARG A 97 -20.50 -15.43 18.49
CA ARG A 97 -21.75 -14.88 19.02
C ARG A 97 -22.15 -15.37 20.40
#